data_AF-A0A939PLR3-F1
#
_entry.id   AF-A0A939PLR3-F1
#
_cell.length_a   1.000
_cell.length_b   1.000
_cell.length_c   1.000
_cell.angle_alpha   90.00
_cell.angle_beta   90.00
_cell.angle_gamma   90.00
#
_symmetry.space_group_name_H-M   'P 1'
#
loop_
_entity.id
_entity.type
_entity.pdbx_description
1 polymer ?
#
loop_
_entity_poly.entity_id
_entity_poly.type
_entity_poly.pdbx_seq_one_letter_code
_entity_poly.pdbx_strand_id
1 'polypeptide(L)'
;MPERPAIREQSVTLDELTGLFPHWTFWRGRSTGLWSALPPRDLPALRLIQSPTLDDLAALVAKALGRPVPAPAAPRVSWRLDENSWPVRAGRRAVADALDMWKLERWRDDALTVTSELVTNAVNHGAPPITLTLALVTPEYGAEPELLIEVTDASPEPPLQRAPGDDGGFGMTVVNGFANVSIAPHGHGKTVRALLPEPGTPAA
;
A
#
# COMPACT_ATOMS: atom_id res chain seq x y z
N MET A 1 19.66 -15.78 -4.55
CA MET A 1 18.46 -15.99 -5.40
C MET A 1 17.97 -14.62 -5.83
N PRO A 2 17.45 -14.44 -7.06
CA PRO A 2 16.98 -13.13 -7.48
C PRO A 2 15.75 -12.77 -6.66
N GLU A 3 15.86 -11.75 -5.81
CA GLU A 3 14.73 -11.08 -5.20
C GLU A 3 13.82 -10.60 -6.34
N ARG A 4 12.58 -11.11 -6.40
CA ARG A 4 11.61 -10.55 -7.34
C ARG A 4 11.39 -9.09 -6.94
N PRO A 5 11.50 -8.14 -7.88
CA PRO A 5 11.42 -6.73 -7.54
C PRO A 5 10.06 -6.43 -6.92
N ALA A 6 10.06 -5.58 -5.91
CA ALA A 6 8.86 -4.92 -5.39
C ALA A 6 8.02 -4.43 -6.57
N ILE A 7 6.80 -4.94 -6.70
CA ILE A 7 5.87 -4.42 -7.70
C ILE A 7 5.34 -3.12 -7.09
N ARG A 8 5.91 -1.99 -7.51
CA ARG A 8 5.33 -0.69 -7.23
C ARG A 8 4.07 -0.59 -8.09
N GLU A 9 2.92 -0.88 -7.49
CA GLU A 9 1.64 -0.67 -8.13
C GLU A 9 1.48 0.83 -8.41
N GLN A 10 1.26 1.17 -9.68
CA GLN A 10 0.87 2.53 -10.05
C GLN A 10 -0.40 2.86 -9.27
N SER A 11 -0.34 3.91 -8.48
CA SER A 11 -1.37 4.21 -7.48
C SER A 11 -2.53 4.99 -8.10
N VAL A 12 -2.32 5.61 -9.27
CA VAL A 12 -3.35 6.09 -10.20
C VAL A 12 -3.41 5.18 -11.43
N THR A 13 -4.62 4.74 -11.76
CA THR A 13 -4.92 4.01 -13.01
C THR A 13 -5.31 4.96 -14.15
N LEU A 14 -5.17 4.50 -15.39
CA LEU A 14 -5.55 5.30 -16.57
C LEU A 14 -7.05 5.62 -16.58
N ASP A 15 -7.87 4.71 -16.07
CA ASP A 15 -9.33 4.86 -15.99
C ASP A 15 -9.72 5.93 -14.97
N GLU A 16 -9.10 5.95 -13.79
CA GLU A 16 -9.29 7.01 -12.79
C GLU A 16 -8.87 8.37 -13.34
N LEU A 17 -7.71 8.43 -14.02
CA LEU A 17 -7.23 9.67 -14.63
C LEU A 17 -8.19 10.18 -15.72
N THR A 18 -8.70 9.28 -16.55
CA THR A 18 -9.68 9.61 -17.60
C THR A 18 -11.02 10.05 -16.99
N GLY A 19 -11.43 9.47 -15.86
CA GLY A 19 -12.62 9.89 -15.11
C GLY A 19 -12.48 11.30 -14.51
N LEU A 20 -11.31 11.64 -13.96
CA LEU A 20 -11.02 12.97 -13.41
C LEU A 20 -10.91 14.05 -14.51
N PHE A 21 -10.47 13.66 -15.70
CA PHE A 21 -10.17 14.57 -16.82
C PHE A 21 -10.76 14.05 -18.16
N PRO A 22 -12.09 14.01 -18.31
CA PRO A 22 -12.75 13.32 -19.44
C PRO A 22 -12.50 13.95 -20.81
N HIS A 23 -12.05 15.20 -20.87
CA HIS A 23 -11.73 15.90 -22.13
C HIS A 23 -10.25 15.83 -22.51
N TRP A 24 -9.41 15.24 -21.66
CA TRP A 24 -7.99 15.06 -21.93
C TRP A 24 -7.75 13.75 -22.66
N THR A 25 -6.70 13.71 -23.48
CA THR A 25 -6.25 12.47 -24.12
C THR A 25 -4.98 11.98 -23.45
N PHE A 26 -4.99 10.73 -22.99
CA PHE A 26 -3.86 10.11 -22.30
C PHE A 26 -3.36 8.88 -23.06
N TRP A 27 -2.04 8.70 -23.12
CA TRP A 27 -1.45 7.49 -23.74
C TRP A 27 -0.04 7.24 -23.23
N ARG A 28 0.46 6.03 -23.48
CA ARG A 28 1.86 5.66 -23.26
C ARG A 28 2.60 5.55 -24.59
N GLY A 29 3.69 6.28 -24.76
CA GLY A 29 4.52 6.25 -25.96
C GLY A 29 5.22 4.90 -26.11
N ARG A 30 5.00 4.20 -27.23
CA ARG A 30 5.59 2.86 -27.46
C ARG A 30 7.12 2.89 -27.59
N SER A 31 7.68 3.95 -28.15
CA SER A 31 9.13 4.12 -28.33
C SER A 31 9.83 4.79 -27.14
N THR A 32 9.13 5.64 -26.40
CA THR A 32 9.71 6.42 -25.29
C THR A 32 9.42 5.82 -23.92
N GLY A 33 8.39 4.98 -23.79
CA GLY A 33 7.92 4.44 -22.52
C GLY A 33 7.22 5.45 -21.60
N LEU A 34 7.22 6.74 -21.96
CA LEU A 34 6.64 7.83 -21.20
C LEU A 34 5.11 7.87 -21.34
N TRP A 35 4.44 8.23 -20.27
CA TRP A 35 3.06 8.65 -20.31
C TRP A 35 2.95 10.09 -20.85
N SER A 36 1.86 10.37 -21.53
CA SER A 36 1.62 11.64 -22.22
C SER A 36 0.16 12.05 -22.06
N ALA A 37 -0.06 13.35 -21.86
CA ALA A 37 -1.37 13.97 -21.71
C ALA A 37 -1.49 15.15 -22.66
N LEU A 38 -2.47 15.09 -23.57
CA LEU A 38 -2.80 16.18 -24.48
C LEU A 38 -4.00 16.96 -23.92
N PRO A 39 -3.88 18.28 -23.71
CA PRO A 39 -4.99 19.11 -23.29
C PRO A 39 -6.06 19.22 -24.39
N PRO A 40 -7.33 19.42 -24.01
CA PRO A 40 -8.39 19.72 -24.96
C PRO A 40 -8.18 21.08 -25.65
N ARG A 41 -8.85 21.28 -26.80
CA ARG A 41 -8.65 22.44 -27.68
C ARG A 41 -9.06 23.78 -27.05
N ASP A 42 -9.92 23.75 -26.05
CA ASP A 42 -10.39 24.89 -25.27
C ASP A 42 -9.36 25.37 -24.23
N LEU A 43 -8.25 24.66 -24.05
CA LEU A 43 -7.11 25.05 -23.22
C LEU A 43 -5.84 25.34 -24.06
N PRO A 44 -5.86 26.36 -24.95
CA PRO A 44 -4.79 26.60 -25.92
C PRO A 44 -3.46 27.06 -25.31
N ALA A 45 -3.46 27.48 -24.04
CA ALA A 45 -2.26 27.84 -23.31
C ALA A 45 -1.44 26.61 -22.89
N LEU A 46 -2.08 25.43 -22.78
CA LEU A 46 -1.42 24.20 -22.38
C LEU A 46 -0.81 23.50 -23.60
N ARG A 47 0.24 22.73 -23.33
CA ARG A 47 0.95 21.90 -24.31
C ARG A 47 0.94 20.46 -23.85
N LEU A 48 1.42 19.57 -24.70
CA LEU A 48 1.65 18.17 -24.35
C LEU A 48 2.46 18.07 -23.05
N ILE A 49 1.94 17.34 -22.07
CA ILE A 49 2.62 17.03 -20.81
C ILE A 49 3.10 15.58 -20.88
N GLN A 50 4.33 15.30 -20.45
CA GLN A 50 4.88 13.95 -20.44
C GLN A 50 5.54 13.63 -19.11
N SER A 51 5.43 12.37 -18.69
CA SER A 51 6.08 11.89 -17.47
C SER A 51 6.41 10.39 -17.51
N PRO A 52 7.44 9.91 -16.79
CA PRO A 52 7.75 8.48 -16.72
C PRO A 52 6.67 7.65 -16.01
N THR A 53 5.92 8.25 -15.08
CA THR A 53 4.88 7.58 -14.29
C THR A 53 3.51 8.23 -14.51
N LEU A 54 2.46 7.47 -14.26
CA LEU A 54 1.08 7.96 -14.39
C LEU A 54 0.71 8.92 -13.23
N ASP A 55 1.24 8.67 -12.03
CA ASP A 55 1.07 9.53 -10.85
C ASP A 55 1.66 10.93 -11.09
N ASP A 56 2.88 11.00 -11.61
CA ASP A 56 3.53 12.26 -11.95
C ASP A 56 2.78 12.99 -13.08
N LEU A 57 2.25 12.26 -14.07
CA LEU A 57 1.44 12.85 -15.13
C LEU A 57 0.16 13.48 -14.55
N ALA A 58 -0.52 12.78 -13.65
CA ALA A 58 -1.72 13.27 -12.96
C ALA A 58 -1.44 14.57 -12.20
N ALA A 59 -0.33 14.60 -11.46
CA ALA A 59 0.07 15.76 -10.70
C ALA A 59 0.35 16.98 -11.59
N LEU A 60 1.05 16.77 -12.72
CA LEU A 60 1.36 17.83 -13.68
C LEU A 60 0.10 18.38 -14.38
N VAL A 61 -0.86 17.52 -14.74
CA VAL A 61 -2.14 17.91 -15.35
C VAL A 61 -2.96 18.77 -14.39
N ALA A 62 -3.08 18.35 -13.13
CA ALA A 62 -3.81 19.11 -12.14
C ALA A 62 -3.16 20.47 -11.83
N LYS A 63 -1.82 20.51 -11.72
CA LYS A 63 -1.06 21.75 -11.57
C LYS A 63 -1.30 22.70 -12.75
N ALA A 64 -1.30 22.19 -13.98
CA ALA A 64 -1.55 22.98 -15.19
C ALA A 64 -2.96 23.59 -15.23
N LEU A 65 -3.93 22.97 -14.56
CA LEU A 65 -5.31 23.44 -14.45
C LEU A 65 -5.57 24.34 -13.23
N GLY A 66 -4.55 24.59 -12.39
CA GLY A 66 -4.74 25.30 -11.11
C GLY A 66 -5.68 24.56 -10.14
N ARG A 67 -5.89 23.25 -10.37
CA ARG A 67 -6.65 22.38 -9.48
C ARG A 67 -5.73 21.88 -8.36
N PRO A 68 -6.27 21.51 -7.20
CA PRO A 68 -5.50 20.75 -6.23
C PRO A 68 -4.85 19.59 -6.95
N VAL A 69 -3.52 19.52 -6.85
CA VAL A 69 -2.75 18.38 -7.33
C VAL A 69 -3.38 17.15 -6.65
N PRO A 70 -3.91 16.14 -7.37
CA PRO A 70 -4.24 14.88 -6.72
C PRO A 70 -2.95 14.49 -6.02
N ALA A 71 -2.98 14.44 -4.69
CA ALA A 71 -1.79 14.15 -3.91
C ALA A 71 -1.13 12.93 -4.55
N PRO A 72 0.20 12.94 -4.77
CA PRO A 72 0.86 11.75 -5.31
C PRO A 72 0.36 10.58 -4.49
N ALA A 73 -0.28 9.63 -5.18
CA ALA A 73 -1.07 8.64 -4.48
C ALA A 73 -0.14 7.94 -3.48
N ALA A 74 -0.62 7.90 -2.23
CA ALA A 74 0.22 7.62 -1.10
C ALA A 74 0.93 6.27 -1.30
N PRO A 75 2.23 6.19 -0.97
CA PRO A 75 3.07 5.08 -1.43
C PRO A 75 2.50 3.73 -1.01
N ARG A 76 2.42 2.78 -1.96
CA ARG A 76 1.95 1.40 -1.76
C ARG A 76 2.89 0.40 -2.43
N VAL A 77 3.11 -0.75 -1.79
CA VAL A 77 3.93 -1.84 -2.31
C VAL A 77 3.45 -3.18 -1.76
N SER A 78 3.44 -4.20 -2.62
CA SER A 78 2.99 -5.56 -2.28
C SER A 78 4.06 -6.61 -2.60
N TRP A 79 4.20 -7.59 -1.73
CA TRP A 79 5.13 -8.71 -1.85
C TRP A 79 4.40 -10.03 -1.70
N ARG A 80 4.72 -11.00 -2.56
CA ARG A 80 4.33 -12.40 -2.31
C ARG A 80 5.36 -13.04 -1.39
N LEU A 81 4.89 -13.65 -0.32
CA LEU A 81 5.73 -14.36 0.64
C LEU A 81 5.71 -15.85 0.27
N ASP A 82 6.79 -16.32 -0.35
CA ASP A 82 6.93 -17.73 -0.73
C ASP A 82 7.15 -18.61 0.52
N GLU A 83 6.49 -19.76 0.57
CA GLU A 83 6.42 -20.67 1.73
C GLU A 83 7.78 -21.27 2.12
N ASN A 84 8.72 -21.32 1.17
CA ASN A 84 9.94 -22.12 1.28
C ASN A 84 11.14 -21.35 1.87
N SER A 85 10.97 -20.09 2.28
CA SER A 85 12.07 -19.25 2.75
C SER A 85 11.61 -18.23 3.78
N TRP A 86 11.68 -18.61 5.07
CA TRP A 86 11.58 -17.72 6.24
C TRP A 86 10.65 -16.50 6.04
N PRO A 87 9.35 -16.70 5.76
CA PRO A 87 8.44 -15.66 5.29
C PRO A 87 8.34 -14.47 6.25
N VAL A 88 8.41 -14.71 7.56
CA VAL A 88 8.45 -13.65 8.59
C VAL A 88 9.68 -12.76 8.45
N ARG A 89 10.87 -13.35 8.28
CA ARG A 89 12.12 -12.59 8.12
C ARG A 89 12.13 -11.81 6.81
N ALA A 90 11.63 -12.42 5.73
CA ALA A 90 11.49 -11.78 4.43
C ALA A 90 10.53 -10.59 4.50
N GLY A 91 9.34 -10.77 5.09
CA GLY A 91 8.35 -9.72 5.28
C GLY A 91 8.88 -8.55 6.10
N ARG A 92 9.51 -8.82 7.24
CA ARG A 92 10.15 -7.77 8.06
C ARG A 92 11.18 -6.96 7.29
N ARG A 93 12.04 -7.63 6.52
CA ARG A 93 13.07 -6.94 5.73
C ARG A 93 12.44 -6.08 4.63
N ALA A 94 11.45 -6.62 3.93
CA ALA A 94 10.72 -5.90 2.90
C ALA A 94 10.05 -4.62 3.44
N VAL A 95 9.39 -4.72 4.61
CA VAL A 95 8.80 -3.54 5.29
C VAL A 95 9.88 -2.54 5.73
N ALA A 96 10.97 -3.00 6.34
CA ALA A 96 12.07 -2.12 6.74
C ALA A 96 12.64 -1.33 5.55
N ASP A 97 12.96 -2.03 4.46
CA ASP A 97 13.54 -1.45 3.25
C ASP A 97 12.57 -0.46 2.58
N ALA A 98 11.25 -0.73 2.61
CA ALA A 98 10.23 0.19 2.10
C ALA A 98 10.10 1.44 2.97
N LEU A 99 10.10 1.30 4.30
CA LEU A 99 10.05 2.44 5.23
C LEU A 99 11.29 3.34 5.10
N ASP A 100 12.47 2.76 4.92
CA ASP A 100 13.71 3.49 4.61
C ASP A 100 13.59 4.25 3.29
N MET A 101 13.12 3.58 2.24
CA MET A 101 12.95 4.20 0.92
C MET A 101 11.93 5.34 0.94
N TRP A 102 10.88 5.21 1.74
CA TRP A 102 9.81 6.22 1.86
C TRP A 102 10.12 7.29 2.92
N LYS A 103 11.22 7.18 3.67
CA LYS A 103 11.60 8.09 4.77
C LYS A 103 10.53 8.14 5.88
N LEU A 104 10.05 6.96 6.25
CA LEU A 104 8.97 6.74 7.22
C LEU A 104 9.47 5.98 8.45
N GLU A 105 10.72 6.23 8.86
CA GLU A 105 11.43 5.47 9.89
C GLU A 105 10.75 5.51 11.26
N ARG A 106 9.93 6.55 11.50
CA ARG A 106 9.15 6.70 12.74
C ARG A 106 8.23 5.51 13.02
N TRP A 107 7.65 4.88 12.01
CA TRP A 107 6.78 3.71 12.20
C TRP A 107 7.51 2.38 12.33
N ARG A 108 8.85 2.36 12.23
CA ARG A 108 9.60 1.12 12.03
C ARG A 108 9.33 0.06 13.09
N ASP A 109 9.47 0.40 14.36
CA ASP A 109 9.44 -0.60 15.43
C ASP A 109 8.06 -1.26 15.54
N ASP A 110 7.00 -0.45 15.49
CA ASP A 110 5.62 -0.91 15.52
C ASP A 110 5.26 -1.69 14.25
N ALA A 111 5.64 -1.18 13.08
CA ALA A 111 5.35 -1.83 11.79
C ALA A 111 6.04 -3.20 11.68
N LEU A 112 7.28 -3.33 12.15
CA LEU A 112 8.00 -4.61 12.15
C LEU A 112 7.39 -5.62 13.12
N THR A 113 6.91 -5.15 14.27
CA THR A 113 6.21 -5.99 15.25
C THR A 113 4.89 -6.50 14.66
N VAL A 114 4.04 -5.58 14.17
CA VAL A 114 2.77 -5.92 13.53
C VAL A 114 2.96 -6.87 12.35
N THR A 115 3.94 -6.59 11.48
CA THR A 115 4.28 -7.45 10.34
C THR A 115 4.64 -8.87 10.81
N SER A 116 5.43 -9.00 11.88
CA SER A 116 5.86 -10.30 12.39
C SER A 116 4.67 -11.15 12.82
N GLU A 117 3.74 -10.54 13.55
CA GLU A 117 2.54 -11.23 14.05
C GLU A 117 1.57 -11.59 12.92
N LEU A 118 1.28 -10.65 12.02
CA LEU A 118 0.35 -10.89 10.92
C LEU A 118 0.86 -11.96 9.95
N VAL A 119 2.16 -11.90 9.59
CA VAL A 119 2.77 -12.90 8.72
C VAL A 119 2.86 -14.27 9.41
N THR A 120 3.19 -14.31 10.70
CA THR A 120 3.20 -15.57 11.48
C THR A 120 1.82 -16.21 11.49
N ASN A 121 0.76 -15.41 11.70
CA ASN A 121 -0.61 -15.91 11.65
C ASN A 121 -0.99 -16.45 10.27
N ALA A 122 -0.65 -15.73 9.20
CA ALA A 122 -0.95 -16.18 7.83
C ALA A 122 -0.18 -17.46 7.46
N VAL A 123 1.07 -17.61 7.92
CA VAL A 123 1.88 -18.81 7.63
C VAL A 123 1.40 -20.02 8.42
N ASN A 124 1.03 -19.85 9.69
CA ASN A 124 0.62 -20.96 10.55
C ASN A 124 -0.85 -21.37 10.36
N HIS A 125 -1.71 -20.44 9.95
CA HIS A 125 -3.18 -20.62 9.94
C HIS A 125 -3.87 -20.16 8.66
N GLY A 126 -3.16 -19.49 7.76
CA GLY A 126 -3.68 -19.10 6.46
C GLY A 126 -3.47 -20.19 5.40
N ALA A 127 -3.74 -19.84 4.14
CA ALA A 127 -3.40 -20.68 3.00
C ALA A 127 -2.69 -19.85 1.92
N PRO A 128 -1.74 -20.42 1.18
CA PRO A 128 -1.09 -19.72 0.07
C PRO A 128 -2.08 -19.42 -1.08
N PRO A 129 -1.83 -18.37 -1.88
CA PRO A 129 -0.69 -17.46 -1.79
C PRO A 129 -0.84 -16.43 -0.65
N ILE A 130 0.26 -16.18 0.08
CA ILE A 130 0.32 -15.12 1.09
C ILE A 130 0.90 -13.85 0.45
N THR A 131 0.16 -12.75 0.55
CA THR A 131 0.60 -11.43 0.07
C THR A 131 0.67 -10.45 1.23
N LEU A 132 1.82 -9.81 1.40
CA LEU A 132 2.04 -8.71 2.33
C LEU A 132 1.99 -7.39 1.56
N THR A 133 1.20 -6.44 2.03
CA THR A 133 1.11 -5.10 1.44
C THR A 133 1.40 -4.06 2.49
N LEU A 134 2.20 -3.06 2.12
CA LEU A 134 2.43 -1.86 2.90
C LEU A 134 1.90 -0.66 2.11
N ALA A 135 1.17 0.23 2.77
CA ALA A 135 0.73 1.48 2.18
C ALA A 135 0.74 2.60 3.21
N LEU A 136 1.04 3.83 2.79
CA LEU A 136 0.65 5.01 3.54
C LEU A 136 -0.78 5.37 3.10
N VAL A 137 -1.67 5.64 4.03
CA VAL A 137 -3.03 6.09 3.73
C VAL A 137 -3.29 7.40 4.45
N THR A 138 -4.00 8.32 3.82
CA THR A 138 -4.40 9.58 4.45
C THR A 138 -5.91 9.59 4.54
N PRO A 139 -6.49 9.67 5.76
CA PRO A 139 -7.93 9.79 5.89
C PRO A 139 -8.43 11.09 5.24
N GLU A 140 -9.68 11.11 4.78
CA GLU A 140 -10.28 12.35 4.29
C GLU A 140 -10.32 13.42 5.40
N TYR A 141 -10.26 14.70 5.02
CA TYR A 141 -10.40 15.87 5.92
C TYR A 141 -9.23 16.22 6.85
N GLY A 142 -7.98 16.01 6.42
CA GLY A 142 -6.82 16.61 7.07
C GLY A 142 -6.39 15.93 8.37
N ALA A 143 -6.77 14.67 8.56
CA ALA A 143 -6.18 13.81 9.57
C ALA A 143 -4.74 13.43 9.21
N GLU A 144 -3.96 13.05 10.22
CA GLU A 144 -2.59 12.56 10.03
C GLU A 144 -2.58 11.26 9.22
N PRO A 145 -1.52 11.01 8.42
CA PRO A 145 -1.41 9.79 7.65
C PRO A 145 -1.21 8.57 8.57
N GLU A 146 -1.79 7.44 8.17
CA GLU A 146 -1.66 6.15 8.84
C GLU A 146 -0.88 5.18 7.96
N LEU A 147 -0.13 4.29 8.59
CA LEU A 147 0.57 3.20 7.90
C LEU A 147 -0.31 1.96 7.90
N LEU A 148 -0.74 1.54 6.71
CA LEU A 148 -1.53 0.34 6.48
C LEU A 148 -0.60 -0.86 6.20
N ILE A 149 -0.75 -1.91 6.99
CA ILE A 149 -0.15 -3.23 6.74
C ILE A 149 -1.28 -4.22 6.47
N GLU A 150 -1.25 -4.87 5.31
CA GLU A 150 -2.23 -5.90 4.93
C GLU A 150 -1.53 -7.24 4.74
N VAL A 151 -2.10 -8.30 5.30
CA VAL A 151 -1.71 -9.67 4.97
C VAL A 151 -2.93 -10.40 4.42
N THR A 152 -2.83 -10.78 3.15
CA THR A 152 -3.85 -11.53 2.42
C THR A 152 -3.42 -12.99 2.32
N ASP A 153 -4.33 -13.91 2.63
CA ASP A 153 -4.16 -15.34 2.43
C ASP A 153 -5.45 -15.96 1.86
N ALA A 154 -5.34 -17.19 1.34
CA ALA A 154 -6.43 -17.91 0.68
C ALA A 154 -7.25 -18.80 1.64
N SER A 155 -7.11 -18.63 2.96
CA SER A 155 -7.98 -19.29 3.94
C SER A 155 -9.18 -18.40 4.27
N PRO A 156 -10.40 -18.95 4.28
CA PRO A 156 -11.59 -18.21 4.69
C PRO A 156 -11.76 -18.18 6.23
N GLU A 157 -10.94 -18.91 6.98
CA GLU A 157 -11.06 -19.00 8.43
C GLU A 157 -10.68 -17.68 9.10
N PRO A 158 -11.43 -17.16 10.09
CA PRO A 158 -11.05 -15.94 10.78
C PRO A 158 -9.69 -16.11 11.50
N PRO A 159 -8.89 -15.04 11.67
CA PRO A 159 -7.68 -15.09 12.48
C PRO A 159 -8.02 -15.52 13.91
N LEU A 160 -7.25 -16.46 14.48
CA LEU A 160 -7.44 -16.90 15.85
C LEU A 160 -7.06 -15.79 16.82
N GLN A 161 -8.03 -15.30 17.58
CA GLN A 161 -7.78 -14.42 18.73
C GLN A 161 -7.33 -15.30 19.90
N ARG A 162 -6.03 -15.27 20.23
CA ARG A 162 -5.50 -16.06 21.36
C ARG A 162 -5.31 -15.19 22.59
N ALA A 163 -5.60 -15.77 23.76
CA ALA A 163 -5.28 -15.16 25.05
C ALA A 163 -3.75 -15.24 25.30
N PRO A 164 -3.18 -14.31 26.07
CA PRO A 164 -1.77 -14.37 26.45
C PRO A 164 -1.50 -15.64 27.26
N GLY A 165 -0.61 -16.52 26.78
CA GLY A 165 -0.11 -17.65 27.57
C GLY A 165 0.08 -18.97 26.83
N ASP A 166 -0.69 -19.24 25.77
CA ASP A 166 -0.49 -20.45 24.96
C ASP A 166 0.59 -20.18 23.90
N ASP A 167 1.81 -20.67 24.17
CA ASP A 167 2.96 -20.78 23.27
C ASP A 167 3.43 -19.52 22.51
N GLY A 168 3.21 -18.33 23.09
CA GLY A 168 3.61 -17.04 22.50
C GLY A 168 2.46 -16.17 21.99
N GLY A 169 1.21 -16.49 22.37
CA GLY A 169 -0.04 -15.84 21.95
C GLY A 169 -0.27 -14.39 22.38
N PHE A 170 0.61 -13.47 21.99
CA PHE A 170 0.31 -12.04 22.01
C PHE A 170 -0.28 -11.53 20.68
N GLY A 171 -0.27 -12.35 19.61
CA GLY A 171 -0.37 -11.89 18.23
C GLY A 171 -1.39 -10.80 17.93
N MET A 172 -2.69 -11.00 18.23
CA MET A 172 -3.69 -9.95 17.96
C MET A 172 -3.76 -8.90 19.07
N THR A 173 -3.47 -9.26 20.33
CA THR A 173 -3.48 -8.33 21.47
C THR A 173 -2.35 -7.30 21.37
N VAL A 174 -1.17 -7.70 20.89
CA VAL A 174 -0.03 -6.83 20.61
C VAL A 174 -0.33 -5.96 19.40
N VAL A 175 -0.85 -6.52 18.31
CA VAL A 175 -1.23 -5.70 17.14
C VAL A 175 -2.31 -4.67 17.51
N ASN A 176 -3.33 -5.05 18.28
CA ASN A 176 -4.37 -4.12 18.75
C ASN A 176 -3.83 -3.03 19.70
N GLY A 177 -2.67 -3.24 20.31
CA GLY A 177 -1.99 -2.21 21.10
C GLY A 177 -1.28 -1.15 20.25
N PHE A 178 -1.00 -1.44 18.98
CA PHE A 178 -0.27 -0.58 18.05
C PHE A 178 -1.11 -0.10 16.86
N ALA A 179 -2.21 -0.78 16.54
CA ALA A 179 -2.96 -0.57 15.31
C ALA A 179 -4.45 -0.83 15.49
N ASN A 180 -5.27 -0.14 14.67
CA ASN A 180 -6.65 -0.53 14.45
C ASN A 180 -6.71 -1.69 13.46
N VAL A 181 -7.22 -2.84 13.90
CA VAL A 181 -7.26 -4.07 13.10
C VAL A 181 -8.67 -4.32 12.55
N SER A 182 -8.73 -4.58 11.25
CA SER A 182 -9.95 -5.05 10.59
C SER A 182 -9.66 -6.28 9.73
N ILE A 183 -10.69 -7.09 9.51
CA ILE A 183 -10.62 -8.30 8.70
C ILE A 183 -11.62 -8.15 7.56
N ALA A 184 -11.14 -8.25 6.32
CA ALA A 184 -11.95 -8.21 5.12
C ALA A 184 -11.91 -9.59 4.44
N PRO A 185 -12.97 -10.42 4.55
CA PRO A 185 -13.06 -11.65 3.76
C PRO A 185 -13.24 -11.31 2.28
N HIS A 186 -12.65 -12.10 1.38
CA HIS A 186 -12.85 -11.96 -0.07
C HIS A 186 -12.84 -13.32 -0.77
N GLY A 187 -13.93 -13.65 -1.46
CA GLY A 187 -14.06 -14.95 -2.14
C GLY A 187 -13.77 -16.11 -1.18
N HIS A 188 -12.69 -16.86 -1.45
CA HIS A 188 -12.23 -17.99 -0.62
C HIS A 188 -11.11 -17.65 0.38
N GLY A 189 -10.69 -16.38 0.47
CA GLY A 189 -9.59 -15.94 1.35
C GLY A 189 -9.99 -14.80 2.26
N LYS A 190 -8.98 -14.24 2.93
CA LYS A 190 -9.13 -13.09 3.82
C LYS A 190 -7.95 -12.14 3.70
N THR A 191 -8.21 -10.88 4.02
CA THR A 191 -7.19 -9.87 4.24
C THR A 191 -7.30 -9.34 5.67
N VAL A 192 -6.24 -9.48 6.44
CA VAL A 192 -6.10 -8.84 7.76
C VAL A 192 -5.40 -7.50 7.55
N ARG A 193 -6.02 -6.41 7.99
CA ARG A 193 -5.53 -5.04 7.83
C ARG A 193 -5.21 -4.46 9.19
N ALA A 194 -4.03 -3.89 9.35
CA ALA A 194 -3.64 -3.13 10.53
C ALA A 194 -3.31 -1.69 10.11
N LEU A 195 -4.04 -0.73 10.66
CA LEU A 195 -3.79 0.70 10.48
C LEU A 195 -3.03 1.22 11.69
N LEU A 196 -1.77 1.59 11.49
CA LEU A 196 -0.93 2.18 12.52
C LEU A 196 -1.04 3.71 12.43
N PRO A 197 -1.52 4.39 13.49
CA PRO A 197 -1.48 5.84 13.54
C PRO A 197 -0.02 6.32 13.58
N GLU A 198 0.19 7.62 13.41
CA GLU A 198 1.51 8.19 13.65
C GLU A 198 1.97 7.91 15.10
N PRO A 199 3.23 7.47 15.33
CA PRO A 199 3.71 7.16 16.68
C PRO A 199 3.62 8.39 17.58
N GLY A 200 2.99 8.23 18.76
CA GLY A 200 2.70 9.32 19.68
C GLY A 200 1.29 9.92 19.54
N THR A 201 0.54 9.53 18.51
CA THR A 201 -0.90 9.79 18.38
C THR A 201 -1.66 8.54 18.84
N PRO A 202 -2.59 8.63 19.81
CA PRO A 202 -3.37 7.47 20.23
C PRO A 202 -4.24 6.96 19.07
N ALA A 203 -4.30 5.64 18.87
CA ALA A 203 -5.28 5.03 18.00
C ALA A 203 -6.69 5.39 18.52
N ALA A 204 -7.49 6.05 17.68
CA ALA A 204 -8.84 6.51 18.03
C ALA A 204 -9.87 5.38 17.97
#